data_AF-A0A2M7MKZ4-F1
#
_entry.id   AF-A0A2M7MKZ4-F1
#
_cell.length_a   1.000
_cell.length_b   1.000
_cell.length_c   1.000
_cell.angle_alpha   90.00
_cell.angle_beta   90.00
_cell.angle_gamma   90.00
#
_symmetry.space_group_name_H-M   'P 1'
#
loop_
_entity.id
_entity.type
_entity.pdbx_description
1 polymer ?
#
loop_
_entity_poly.entity_id
_entity_poly.type
_entity_poly.pdbx_seq_one_letter_code
_entity_poly.pdbx_strand_id
1 'polypeptide(L)'
;MKTFILLLFAFVFTHAQIATEEDKQICKSKFDLAVSDSLSSKPIGDVITAIGKSFLGLNYEAFTLEKGEKETLVVHLTGLDCTTFLENCVVFSRCIKKGKTSFEDYTKELEFVRYRDGKMG
;
A
#
# COMPACT_ATOMS: atom_id res chain seq x y z
N MET A 1 2.25 -52.03 2.90
CA MET A 1 1.97 -50.76 2.21
C MET A 1 0.96 -49.95 3.03
N LYS A 2 1.42 -48.95 3.77
CA LYS A 2 0.56 -47.89 4.33
C LYS A 2 1.33 -46.59 4.14
N THR A 3 1.13 -45.94 3.00
CA THR A 3 1.72 -44.64 2.71
C THR A 3 1.00 -43.61 3.57
N PHE A 4 1.66 -43.11 4.61
CA PHE A 4 1.18 -42.00 5.43
C PHE A 4 1.38 -40.71 4.63
N ILE A 5 0.30 -40.11 4.14
CA ILE A 5 0.33 -38.79 3.50
C ILE A 5 0.31 -37.76 4.63
N LEU A 6 1.44 -37.09 4.85
CA LEU A 6 1.56 -35.95 5.76
C LEU A 6 1.02 -34.71 5.02
N LEU A 7 -0.24 -34.34 5.25
CA LEU A 7 -0.78 -33.06 4.78
C LEU A 7 -0.12 -31.93 5.56
N LEU A 8 0.89 -31.30 4.96
CA LEU A 8 1.50 -30.07 5.45
C LEU A 8 0.48 -28.94 5.26
N PHE A 9 -0.31 -28.64 6.29
CA PHE A 9 -1.23 -27.51 6.29
C PHE A 9 -0.36 -26.24 6.38
N ALA A 10 -0.02 -25.65 5.22
CA ALA A 10 0.61 -24.34 5.19
C ALA A 10 -0.38 -23.34 5.78
N PHE A 11 -0.09 -22.85 6.98
CA PHE A 11 -0.85 -21.79 7.62
C PHE A 11 -0.61 -20.51 6.80
N VAL A 12 -1.49 -20.25 5.82
CA VAL A 12 -1.49 -18.99 5.09
C VAL A 12 -2.05 -17.95 6.05
N PHE A 13 -1.17 -17.21 6.73
CA PHE A 13 -1.54 -16.02 7.48
C PHE A 13 -1.98 -14.93 6.49
N THR A 14 -3.24 -15.00 6.05
CA THR A 14 -3.88 -13.86 5.41
C THR A 14 -4.09 -12.80 6.49
N HIS A 15 -3.27 -11.75 6.49
CA HIS A 15 -3.56 -10.56 7.28
C HIS A 15 -4.88 -9.99 6.75
N ALA A 16 -5.83 -9.73 7.63
CA ALA A 16 -7.06 -9.05 7.25
C ALA A 16 -6.65 -7.68 6.68
N GLN A 17 -6.99 -7.44 5.42
CA GLN A 17 -6.82 -6.14 4.76
C GLN A 17 -8.11 -5.81 4.02
N ILE A 18 -8.50 -4.54 4.04
CA ILE A 18 -9.66 -4.04 3.31
C ILE A 18 -9.12 -3.23 2.14
N ALA A 19 -9.43 -3.66 0.91
CA ALA A 19 -9.07 -2.97 -0.32
C ALA A 19 -10.07 -3.32 -1.41
N THR A 20 -10.43 -2.35 -2.24
CA THR A 20 -11.26 -2.56 -3.44
C THR A 20 -10.39 -2.89 -4.66
N GLU A 21 -11.01 -3.34 -5.76
CA GLU A 21 -10.30 -3.49 -7.03
C GLU A 21 -9.85 -2.14 -7.62
N GLU A 22 -10.61 -1.07 -7.35
CA GLU A 22 -10.24 0.27 -7.76
C GLU A 22 -8.97 0.74 -7.03
N ASP A 23 -8.84 0.44 -5.73
CA ASP A 23 -7.60 0.73 -4.98
C ASP A 23 -6.39 0.03 -5.60
N LYS A 24 -6.53 -1.24 -6.01
CA LYS A 24 -5.46 -1.98 -6.68
C LYS A 24 -5.09 -1.35 -8.02
N GLN A 25 -6.08 -0.90 -8.79
CA GLN A 25 -5.86 -0.21 -10.06
C GLN A 25 -5.16 1.13 -9.87
N ILE A 26 -5.58 1.93 -8.88
CA ILE A 26 -4.92 3.20 -8.54
C ILE A 26 -3.48 2.92 -8.11
N CYS A 27 -3.25 1.96 -7.22
CA CYS A 27 -1.91 1.54 -6.80
C CYS A 27 -1.04 1.18 -8.01
N LYS A 28 -1.55 0.35 -8.93
CA LYS A 28 -0.85 -0.02 -10.16
C LYS A 28 -0.51 1.22 -11.00
N SER A 29 -1.46 2.14 -11.19
CA SER A 29 -1.24 3.36 -11.97
C SER A 29 -0.13 4.24 -11.40
N LYS A 30 0.05 4.27 -10.06
CA LYS A 30 1.17 4.99 -9.42
C LYS A 30 2.52 4.36 -9.74
N PHE A 31 2.58 3.03 -9.80
CA PHE A 31 3.80 2.33 -10.21
C PHE A 31 4.06 2.44 -11.72
N ASP A 32 3.02 2.43 -12.55
CA ASP A 32 3.15 2.68 -13.99
C ASP A 32 3.71 4.10 -14.25
N LEU A 33 3.21 5.11 -13.53
CA LEU A 33 3.77 6.47 -13.54
C LEU A 33 5.23 6.48 -13.10
N ALA A 34 5.59 5.71 -12.07
CA ALA A 34 6.97 5.66 -11.60
C ALA A 34 7.93 5.09 -12.64
N VAL A 35 7.46 4.12 -13.44
CA VAL A 35 8.22 3.54 -14.56
C VAL A 35 8.32 4.55 -15.70
N SER A 36 7.21 5.17 -16.12
CA SER A 36 7.21 6.13 -17.24
C SER A 36 8.16 7.30 -17.00
N ASP A 37 8.17 7.81 -15.76
CA ASP A 37 8.91 9.02 -15.40
C ASP A 37 10.30 8.71 -14.85
N SER A 38 10.72 7.44 -14.89
CA SER A 38 11.98 6.93 -14.36
C SER A 38 12.22 7.38 -12.91
N LEU A 39 11.18 7.36 -12.07
CA LEU A 39 11.25 7.91 -10.71
C LEU A 39 12.23 7.15 -9.82
N SER A 40 12.47 5.86 -10.08
CA SER A 40 13.42 5.04 -9.30
C SER A 40 14.85 5.59 -9.32
N SER A 41 15.26 6.30 -10.38
CA SER A 41 16.59 6.90 -10.49
C SER A 41 16.69 8.29 -9.84
N LYS A 42 15.56 8.91 -9.47
CA LYS A 42 15.53 10.26 -8.90
C LYS A 42 15.81 10.28 -7.39
N PRO A 43 16.25 11.42 -6.82
CA PRO A 43 16.28 11.66 -5.38
C PRO A 43 14.91 11.42 -4.74
N ILE A 44 14.87 10.88 -3.51
CA ILE A 44 13.60 10.48 -2.89
C ILE A 44 12.62 11.67 -2.70
N GLY A 45 13.12 12.87 -2.44
CA GLY A 45 12.29 14.07 -2.35
C GLY A 45 11.56 14.40 -3.66
N ASP A 46 12.20 14.15 -4.80
CA ASP A 46 11.59 14.34 -6.12
C ASP A 46 10.54 13.26 -6.40
N VAL A 47 10.79 12.02 -5.95
CA VAL A 47 9.80 10.93 -6.04
C VAL A 47 8.56 11.25 -5.21
N ILE A 48 8.75 11.68 -3.95
CA ILE A 48 7.65 12.09 -3.06
C ILE A 48 6.85 13.21 -3.70
N THR A 49 7.52 14.20 -4.28
CA THR A 49 6.86 15.32 -4.96
C THR A 49 6.07 14.86 -6.19
N ALA A 50 6.63 13.97 -7.00
CA ALA A 50 5.95 13.44 -8.19
C ALA A 50 4.71 12.62 -7.81
N ILE A 51 4.82 11.75 -6.80
CA ILE A 51 3.69 10.97 -6.29
C ILE A 51 2.64 11.89 -5.68
N GLY A 52 3.02 12.87 -4.87
CA GLY A 52 2.08 13.83 -4.29
C GLY A 52 1.30 14.60 -5.37
N LYS A 53 1.99 15.06 -6.43
CA LYS A 53 1.35 15.70 -7.57
C LYS A 53 0.37 14.78 -8.31
N SER A 54 0.62 13.47 -8.32
CA SER A 54 -0.28 12.51 -8.96
C SER A 54 -1.64 12.36 -8.25
N PHE A 55 -1.81 12.91 -7.05
CA PHE A 55 -3.07 12.96 -6.32
C PHE A 55 -3.79 14.31 -6.44
N LEU A 56 -3.28 15.27 -7.21
CA LEU A 56 -3.97 16.52 -7.46
C LEU A 56 -5.34 16.27 -8.11
N GLY A 57 -6.38 16.88 -7.54
CA GLY A 57 -7.76 16.69 -7.97
C GLY A 57 -8.47 15.50 -7.30
N LEU A 58 -7.77 14.69 -6.48
CA LEU A 58 -8.43 13.69 -5.65
C LEU A 58 -9.29 14.36 -4.58
N ASN A 59 -10.46 13.79 -4.30
CA ASN A 59 -11.36 14.31 -3.28
C ASN A 59 -10.76 14.14 -1.87
N TYR A 60 -11.03 15.13 -1.03
CA TYR A 60 -10.80 15.01 0.40
C TYR A 60 -11.88 14.13 1.03
N GLU A 61 -11.48 13.11 1.77
CA GLU A 61 -12.42 12.21 2.46
C GLU A 61 -11.90 11.87 3.86
N ALA A 62 -12.71 12.17 4.88
CA ALA A 62 -12.38 11.90 6.28
C ALA A 62 -12.88 10.53 6.73
N PHE A 63 -12.29 9.98 7.79
CA PHE A 63 -12.69 8.72 8.42
C PHE A 63 -12.63 7.50 7.47
N THR A 64 -11.75 7.55 6.46
CA THR A 64 -11.63 6.51 5.44
C THR A 64 -11.11 5.18 5.98
N LEU A 65 -10.42 5.21 7.13
CA LEU A 65 -9.87 4.03 7.80
C LEU A 65 -10.88 3.34 8.73
N GLU A 66 -11.99 4.01 9.08
CA GLU A 66 -12.98 3.55 10.08
C GLU A 66 -14.00 2.58 9.45
N LYS A 67 -13.56 1.38 9.05
CA LYS A 67 -14.37 0.43 8.25
C LYS A 67 -14.94 -0.78 9.04
N GLY A 68 -14.66 -0.91 10.33
CA GLY A 68 -15.14 -2.02 11.14
C GLY A 68 -14.90 -1.83 12.63
N GLU A 69 -15.33 -2.82 13.43
CA GLU A 69 -15.18 -2.79 14.90
C GLU A 69 -13.75 -3.08 15.37
N LYS A 70 -12.95 -3.75 14.54
CA LYS A 70 -11.55 -4.10 14.83
C LYS A 70 -10.64 -3.34 13.89
N GLU A 71 -9.53 -2.87 14.43
CA GLU A 71 -8.44 -2.30 13.63
C GLU A 71 -8.01 -3.31 12.56
N THR A 72 -7.87 -2.84 11.32
CA THR A 72 -7.51 -3.64 10.15
C THR A 72 -6.79 -2.72 9.16
N LEU A 73 -5.81 -3.24 8.43
CA LEU A 73 -5.12 -2.47 7.40
C LEU A 73 -6.11 -2.10 6.28
N VAL A 74 -6.57 -0.84 6.26
CA VAL A 74 -7.43 -0.30 5.21
C VAL A 74 -6.59 0.41 4.14
N VAL A 75 -6.75 -0.03 2.90
CA VAL A 75 -6.29 0.67 1.71
C VAL A 75 -7.48 1.41 1.11
N HIS A 76 -7.38 2.75 1.05
CA HIS A 76 -8.38 3.61 0.43
C HIS A 76 -7.63 4.69 -0.36
N LEU A 77 -7.67 4.59 -1.68
CA LEU A 77 -6.91 5.44 -2.62
C LEU A 77 -7.83 6.31 -3.50
N THR A 78 -9.15 6.18 -3.37
CA THR A 78 -10.18 6.92 -4.11
C THR A 78 -10.57 8.26 -3.45
N GLY A 79 -10.17 8.46 -2.20
CA GLY A 79 -10.26 9.72 -1.45
C GLY A 79 -9.24 9.70 -0.33
N LEU A 80 -8.67 10.84 0.06
CA LEU A 80 -7.63 10.90 1.10
C LEU A 80 -7.87 12.10 2.02
N ASP A 81 -7.57 11.93 3.31
CA ASP A 81 -7.38 13.04 4.23
C ASP A 81 -5.91 13.50 4.26
N CYS A 82 -5.58 14.46 5.12
CA CYS A 82 -4.22 15.00 5.18
C CYS A 82 -3.16 13.96 5.59
N THR A 83 -3.50 13.03 6.50
CA THR A 83 -2.57 12.02 7.02
C THR A 83 -2.38 10.92 6.01
N THR A 84 -3.47 10.33 5.52
CA THR A 84 -3.45 9.26 4.53
C THR A 84 -2.84 9.72 3.21
N PHE A 85 -3.00 10.99 2.82
CA PHE A 85 -2.26 11.58 1.71
C PHE A 85 -0.73 11.54 1.91
N LEU A 86 -0.26 12.02 3.06
CA LEU A 86 1.17 12.03 3.37
C LEU A 86 1.75 10.61 3.45
N GLU A 87 1.06 9.71 4.14
CA GLU A 87 1.43 8.29 4.24
C GLU A 87 1.60 7.68 2.86
N ASN A 88 0.62 7.86 1.97
CA ASN A 88 0.67 7.31 0.63
C ASN A 88 1.84 7.87 -0.20
N CYS A 89 2.11 9.18 -0.11
CA CYS A 89 3.26 9.77 -0.77
C CYS A 89 4.58 9.11 -0.32
N VAL A 90 4.72 8.84 0.97
CA VAL A 90 5.91 8.19 1.55
C VAL A 90 5.98 6.71 1.17
N VAL A 91 4.86 5.98 1.27
CA VAL A 91 4.76 4.54 0.98
C VAL A 91 5.14 4.26 -0.47
N PHE A 92 4.48 4.90 -1.44
CA PHE A 92 4.78 4.71 -2.86
C PHE A 92 6.25 5.05 -3.16
N SER A 93 6.74 6.16 -2.62
CA SER A 93 8.14 6.59 -2.86
C SER A 93 9.14 5.57 -2.33
N ARG A 94 8.89 5.00 -1.15
CA ARG A 94 9.76 3.96 -0.57
C ARG A 94 9.70 2.66 -1.37
N CYS A 95 8.51 2.23 -1.79
CA CYS A 95 8.33 1.09 -2.69
C CYS A 95 9.13 1.27 -4.00
N ILE A 96 8.99 2.42 -4.66
CA ILE A 96 9.70 2.78 -5.88
C ILE A 96 11.23 2.74 -5.67
N LYS A 97 11.74 3.34 -4.59
CA LYS A 97 13.18 3.33 -4.27
C LYS A 97 13.71 1.93 -3.92
N LYS A 98 12.86 1.03 -3.43
CA LYS A 98 13.19 -0.37 -3.14
C LYS A 98 13.04 -1.29 -4.37
N GLY A 99 12.55 -0.79 -5.50
CA GLY A 99 12.24 -1.62 -6.68
C GLY A 99 11.08 -2.58 -6.45
N LYS A 100 10.18 -2.25 -5.52
CA LYS A 100 9.03 -3.06 -5.12
C LYS A 100 7.75 -2.43 -5.67
N THR A 101 7.08 -3.10 -6.60
CA THR A 101 5.97 -2.52 -7.37
C THR A 101 4.71 -3.38 -7.40
N SER A 102 4.63 -4.40 -6.54
CA SER A 102 3.40 -5.19 -6.37
C SER A 102 2.45 -4.52 -5.38
N PHE A 103 1.16 -4.88 -5.43
CA PHE A 103 0.19 -4.42 -4.44
C PHE A 103 0.55 -4.96 -3.04
N GLU A 104 1.03 -6.19 -2.96
CA GLU A 104 1.47 -6.83 -1.71
C GLU A 104 2.70 -6.14 -1.10
N ASP A 105 3.60 -5.61 -1.92
CA ASP A 105 4.71 -4.79 -1.43
C ASP A 105 4.22 -3.45 -0.91
N TYR A 106 3.26 -2.82 -1.61
CA TYR A 106 2.62 -1.59 -1.17
C TYR A 106 1.93 -1.78 0.19
N THR A 107 1.15 -2.85 0.39
CA THR A 107 0.44 -3.06 1.66
C THR A 107 1.39 -3.33 2.82
N LYS A 108 2.47 -4.09 2.60
CA LYS A 108 3.54 -4.28 3.59
C LYS A 108 4.23 -2.96 3.98
N GLU A 109 4.48 -2.11 2.99
CA GLU A 109 5.11 -0.81 3.25
C GLU A 109 4.14 0.17 3.93
N LEU A 110 2.85 0.11 3.59
CA LEU A 110 1.80 0.87 4.25
C LEU A 110 1.67 0.47 5.72
N GLU A 111 1.64 -0.82 6.02
CA GLU A 111 1.61 -1.32 7.40
C GLU A 111 2.84 -0.84 8.18
N PHE A 112 4.02 -0.92 7.56
CA PHE A 112 5.27 -0.44 8.14
C PHE A 112 5.25 1.05 8.49
N VAL A 113 4.62 1.88 7.64
CA VAL A 113 4.54 3.33 7.84
C VAL A 113 3.46 3.72 8.85
N ARG A 114 2.29 3.08 8.78
CA ARG A 114 1.09 3.47 9.53
C ARG A 114 1.11 2.98 10.98
N TYR A 115 1.57 1.76 11.21
CA TYR A 115 1.51 1.15 12.53
C TYR A 115 2.85 1.24 13.27
N ARG A 116 2.77 1.35 14.60
CA ARG A 116 3.95 1.36 15.47
C ARG A 116 4.74 0.05 15.28
N ASP A 117 6.05 0.19 15.12
CA ASP A 117 6.98 -0.93 14.83
C ASP A 117 6.63 -1.71 13.56
N GLY A 118 5.80 -1.13 12.68
CA GLY A 118 5.31 -1.75 11.46
C GLY A 118 4.47 -3.01 11.70
N LYS A 119 3.73 -3.06 12.81
CA LYS A 119 2.88 -4.19 13.17
C LYS A 119 1.49 -3.70 13.49
N MET A 120 0.51 -4.13 12.70
CA MET A 120 -0.89 -3.97 13.04
C MET A 120 -1.19 -4.66 14.38
N GLY A 121 -1.83 -3.92 15.29
CA GLY A 121 -2.10 -4.34 16.68
C GLY A 121 -3.31 -5.24 16.85
#